data_AF-A0A964R586-F1
#
_entry.id   AF-A0A964R586-F1
#
_cell.length_a   1.000
_cell.length_b   1.000
_cell.length_c   1.000
_cell.angle_alpha   90.00
_cell.angle_beta   90.00
_cell.angle_gamma   90.00
#
_symmetry.space_group_name_H-M   'P 1'
#
loop_
_entity.id
_entity.type
_entity.pdbx_description
1 polymer ?
#
loop_
_entity_poly.entity_id
_entity_poly.type
_entity_poly.pdbx_seq_one_letter_code
_entity_poly.pdbx_strand_id
1 'polypeptide(L)'
;MTIDVDEADRGDVVERGMGVGFIPHNLDLASWNEGLTKFPFNVLFVAHSMKDGKKVSGSAVYEPEFSTFIKDDEMKMSCMHYRNIYNKTDTECRLMIAYNAENGGYCGGKYVNGEQVGVAVGPNWKTFFFHLTMLGLAKDEPCKFE
;
A
#
# COMPACT_ATOMS: atom_id res chain seq x y z
N MET A 1 -13.98 -22.62 3.54
CA MET A 1 -14.81 -22.17 4.66
C MET A 1 -14.46 -20.71 4.88
N THR A 2 -15.17 -19.80 4.24
CA THR A 2 -15.04 -18.36 4.45
C THR A 2 -15.59 -18.07 5.83
N ILE A 3 -14.73 -17.62 6.74
CA ILE A 3 -15.17 -17.11 8.04
C ILE A 3 -15.76 -15.73 7.73
N ASP A 4 -17.07 -15.59 7.81
CA ASP A 4 -17.71 -14.27 7.76
C ASP A 4 -17.34 -13.54 9.05
N VAL A 5 -16.40 -12.62 8.92
CA VAL A 5 -15.93 -11.74 9.99
C VAL A 5 -16.94 -10.59 10.13
N ASP A 6 -17.52 -10.45 11.33
CA ASP A 6 -18.63 -9.54 11.64
C ASP A 6 -18.20 -8.07 11.45
N GLU A 7 -19.11 -7.16 11.09
CA GLU A 7 -18.79 -5.76 10.83
C GLU A 7 -18.14 -5.07 12.05
N ALA A 8 -18.51 -5.49 13.26
CA ALA A 8 -17.89 -5.01 14.50
C ALA A 8 -16.42 -5.45 14.63
N ASP A 9 -16.04 -6.63 14.11
CA ASP A 9 -14.65 -7.12 14.11
C ASP A 9 -13.78 -6.27 13.17
N ARG A 10 -14.37 -5.77 12.09
CA ARG A 10 -13.69 -4.94 11.10
C ARG A 10 -13.29 -3.59 11.68
N GLY A 11 -14.19 -2.97 12.45
CA GLY A 11 -13.93 -1.70 13.13
C GLY A 11 -12.74 -1.77 14.09
N ASP A 12 -12.69 -2.80 14.95
CA ASP A 12 -11.63 -2.93 15.96
C ASP A 12 -10.23 -3.18 15.35
N VAL A 13 -10.12 -3.95 14.27
CA VAL A 13 -8.84 -4.19 13.57
C VAL A 13 -8.28 -2.91 12.97
N VAL A 14 -9.16 -2.05 12.47
CA VAL A 14 -8.76 -0.82 11.78
C VAL A 14 -8.54 0.33 12.76
N GLU A 15 -9.33 0.44 13.83
CA GLU A 15 -9.19 1.51 14.82
C GLU A 15 -8.09 1.26 15.86
N ARG A 16 -7.81 -0.01 16.19
CA ARG A 16 -6.89 -0.39 17.28
C ARG A 16 -5.77 -1.32 16.86
N GLY A 17 -5.72 -1.71 15.58
CA GLY A 17 -4.74 -2.65 15.10
C GLY A 17 -3.34 -2.07 15.03
N MET A 18 -2.34 -2.91 15.31
CA MET A 18 -0.94 -2.56 15.07
C MET A 18 -0.60 -2.83 13.61
N GLY A 19 -0.08 -1.81 12.92
CA GLY A 19 0.49 -1.96 11.58
C GLY A 19 1.76 -2.81 11.59
N VAL A 20 1.95 -3.61 10.54
CA VAL A 20 3.17 -4.41 10.36
C VAL A 20 3.94 -3.88 9.16
N GLY A 21 5.23 -3.61 9.36
CA GLY A 21 6.12 -3.18 8.30
C GLY A 21 6.58 -4.37 7.44
N PHE A 22 6.44 -4.24 6.13
CA PHE A 22 6.94 -5.14 5.09
C PHE A 22 7.79 -4.37 4.09
N ILE A 23 8.75 -5.06 3.46
CA ILE A 23 9.51 -4.52 2.34
C ILE A 23 9.16 -5.40 1.14
N PRO A 24 8.38 -4.91 0.16
CA PRO A 24 8.07 -5.68 -1.04
C PRO A 24 9.36 -5.92 -1.83
N HIS A 25 9.37 -7.00 -2.59
CA HIS A 25 10.45 -7.28 -3.52
C HIS A 25 10.39 -6.30 -4.71
N ASN A 26 11.56 -6.03 -5.30
CA ASN A 26 11.62 -5.32 -6.57
C ASN A 26 10.91 -6.13 -7.66
N LEU A 27 10.24 -5.44 -8.58
CA LEU A 27 9.72 -6.04 -9.79
C LEU A 27 10.90 -6.35 -10.73
N ASP A 28 11.32 -7.62 -10.79
CA ASP A 28 12.37 -8.07 -11.71
C ASP A 28 11.79 -8.34 -13.10
N LEU A 29 11.67 -7.26 -13.87
CA LEU A 29 11.27 -7.29 -15.28
C LEU A 29 12.44 -6.86 -16.16
N ALA A 30 13.61 -7.49 -15.98
CA ALA A 30 14.84 -7.19 -16.70
C ALA A 30 14.72 -7.12 -18.24
N SER A 31 13.62 -7.60 -18.83
CA SER A 31 13.35 -7.59 -20.27
C SER A 31 12.32 -6.55 -20.75
N TRP A 32 11.64 -5.79 -19.88
CA TRP A 32 10.49 -4.95 -20.28
C TRP A 32 10.69 -3.44 -20.15
N ASN A 33 11.23 -2.92 -19.04
CA ASN A 33 11.51 -1.48 -18.88
C ASN A 33 12.33 -1.21 -17.61
N GLU A 34 13.54 -0.64 -17.75
CA GLU A 34 14.41 -0.32 -16.60
C GLU A 34 13.74 0.62 -15.58
N GLY A 35 12.86 1.53 -16.04
CA GLY A 35 12.16 2.48 -15.16
C GLY A 35 11.16 1.82 -14.22
N LEU A 36 10.55 0.70 -14.63
CA LEU A 36 9.55 -0.02 -13.83
C LEU A 36 10.18 -0.80 -12.68
N THR A 37 11.48 -1.11 -12.73
CA THR A 37 12.21 -1.81 -11.66
C THR A 37 12.29 -1.00 -10.36
N LYS A 38 11.95 0.30 -10.40
CA LYS A 38 11.86 1.19 -9.24
C LYS A 38 10.51 1.11 -8.53
N PHE A 39 9.63 0.21 -8.94
CA PHE A 39 8.29 0.08 -8.40
C PHE A 39 7.98 -1.39 -8.09
N PRO A 40 7.33 -1.71 -6.95
CA PRO A 40 6.99 -3.08 -6.61
C PRO A 40 5.82 -3.58 -7.46
N PHE A 41 5.72 -4.90 -7.61
CA PHE A 41 4.56 -5.52 -8.26
C PHE A 41 3.28 -5.35 -7.46
N ASN A 42 3.37 -5.34 -6.14
CA ASN A 42 2.24 -5.11 -5.25
C ASN A 42 2.73 -4.60 -3.90
N VAL A 43 1.84 -3.93 -3.16
CA VAL A 43 2.09 -3.49 -1.79
C VAL A 43 1.02 -4.07 -0.88
N LEU A 44 1.46 -4.72 0.20
CA LEU A 44 0.60 -5.32 1.21
C LEU A 44 0.56 -4.43 2.45
N PHE A 45 -0.65 -4.14 2.93
CA PHE A 45 -0.90 -3.54 4.22
C PHE A 45 -1.60 -4.56 5.12
N VAL A 46 -1.18 -4.65 6.38
CA VAL A 46 -1.76 -5.57 7.37
C VAL A 46 -1.99 -4.80 8.67
N ALA A 47 -3.10 -5.13 9.34
CA ALA A 47 -3.35 -4.76 10.72
C ALA A 47 -3.71 -6.02 11.54
N HIS A 48 -3.25 -6.06 12.79
CA HIS A 48 -3.57 -7.11 13.74
C HIS A 48 -4.26 -6.54 14.97
N SER A 49 -5.33 -7.20 15.42
CA SER A 49 -5.99 -6.91 16.70
C SER A 49 -6.30 -8.20 17.47
N MET A 50 -6.73 -8.04 18.71
CA MET A 50 -7.18 -9.13 19.57
C MET A 50 -8.67 -8.92 19.88
N LYS A 51 -9.50 -9.91 19.59
CA LYS A 51 -10.92 -9.92 19.95
C LYS A 51 -11.27 -11.21 20.67
N ASP A 52 -11.89 -11.10 21.84
CA ASP A 52 -12.28 -12.23 22.69
C ASP A 52 -11.15 -13.26 22.91
N GLY A 53 -9.92 -12.75 23.07
CA GLY A 53 -8.72 -13.57 23.26
C GLY A 53 -8.18 -14.24 21.98
N LYS A 54 -8.79 -14.00 20.81
CA LYS A 54 -8.34 -14.50 19.50
C LYS A 54 -7.66 -13.39 18.70
N LYS A 55 -6.60 -13.75 17.99
CA LYS A 55 -5.95 -12.87 17.03
C LYS A 55 -6.83 -12.76 15.78
N VAL A 56 -7.15 -11.54 15.37
CA VAL A 56 -7.84 -11.25 14.12
C VAL A 56 -6.91 -10.38 13.27
N SER A 57 -6.92 -10.60 11.96
CA SER A 57 -6.11 -9.82 11.03
C SER A 57 -6.91 -9.36 9.82
N GLY A 58 -6.56 -8.17 9.33
CA GLY A 58 -7.04 -7.64 8.07
C GLY A 58 -5.85 -7.36 7.15
N SER A 59 -6.05 -7.55 5.85
CA SER A 59 -5.03 -7.24 4.84
C SER A 59 -5.59 -6.62 3.56
N ALA A 60 -4.90 -5.63 3.03
CA ALA A 60 -5.21 -4.96 1.77
C ALA A 60 -4.02 -5.07 0.81
N VAL A 61 -4.29 -5.48 -0.43
CA VAL A 61 -3.27 -5.61 -1.48
C VAL A 61 -3.52 -4.54 -2.53
N TYR A 62 -2.47 -3.81 -2.86
CA TYR A 62 -2.46 -2.77 -3.87
C TYR A 62 -1.63 -3.22 -5.07
N GLU A 63 -2.23 -3.21 -6.26
CA GLU A 63 -1.58 -3.58 -7.52
C GLU A 63 -1.38 -2.34 -8.42
N PRO A 64 -0.33 -2.31 -9.24
CA PRO A 64 0.02 -1.15 -10.06
C PRO A 64 -1.01 -0.94 -11.17
N GLU A 65 -1.40 0.31 -11.35
CA GLU A 65 -2.10 0.75 -12.54
C GLU A 65 -1.06 1.22 -13.56
N PHE A 66 -0.49 0.30 -14.34
CA PHE A 66 0.63 0.62 -15.25
C PHE A 66 0.36 1.78 -16.22
N SER A 67 -0.91 2.02 -16.59
CA SER A 67 -1.31 3.17 -17.41
C SER A 67 -1.08 4.53 -16.75
N THR A 68 -0.86 4.57 -15.44
CA THR A 68 -0.58 5.79 -14.66
C THR A 68 0.91 6.06 -14.50
N PHE A 69 1.78 5.19 -15.03
CA PHE A 69 3.21 5.39 -14.95
C PHE A 69 3.61 6.64 -15.74
N ILE A 70 4.23 7.59 -15.05
CA ILE A 70 4.78 8.81 -15.64
C ILE A 70 6.25 8.89 -15.27
N LYS A 71 7.08 9.21 -16.26
CA LYS A 71 8.51 9.49 -16.10
C LYS A 71 8.79 10.89 -16.62
N ASP A 72 9.28 11.74 -15.73
CA ASP A 72 9.75 13.08 -16.03
C ASP A 72 11.28 13.09 -15.98
N ASP A 73 11.89 13.11 -17.16
CA ASP A 73 13.35 13.10 -17.32
C ASP A 73 14.01 14.45 -16.97
N GLU A 74 13.26 15.55 -16.98
CA GLU A 74 13.76 16.87 -16.58
C GLU A 74 13.82 16.98 -15.06
N MET A 75 12.74 16.60 -14.38
CA MET A 75 12.65 16.62 -12.92
C MET A 75 13.33 15.41 -12.25
N LYS A 76 13.82 14.44 -13.04
CA LYS A 76 14.37 13.17 -12.53
C LYS A 76 13.40 12.42 -11.63
N MET A 77 12.11 12.50 -11.93
CA MET A 77 11.05 11.89 -11.14
C MET A 77 10.33 10.81 -11.94
N SER A 78 9.88 9.78 -11.27
CA SER A 78 8.91 8.83 -11.82
C SER A 78 7.82 8.58 -10.81
N CYS A 79 6.57 8.41 -11.23
CA CYS A 79 5.45 8.11 -10.35
C CYS A 79 4.53 7.05 -10.93
N MET A 80 3.85 6.33 -10.04
CA MET A 80 2.84 5.34 -10.41
C MET A 80 1.77 5.24 -9.34
N HIS A 81 0.52 5.05 -9.78
CA HIS A 81 -0.59 4.72 -8.90
C HIS A 81 -0.76 3.22 -8.77
N TYR A 82 -1.31 2.85 -7.63
CA TYR A 82 -1.71 1.51 -7.30
C TYR A 82 -3.13 1.53 -6.78
N ARG A 83 -3.89 0.49 -7.10
CA ARG A 83 -5.28 0.33 -6.72
C ARG A 83 -5.44 -0.86 -5.78
N ASN A 84 -6.24 -0.66 -4.73
CA ASN A 84 -6.63 -1.77 -3.86
C ASN A 84 -7.51 -2.77 -4.63
N ILE A 85 -7.13 -4.04 -4.63
CA ILE A 85 -7.83 -5.11 -5.36
C ILE A 85 -9.24 -5.39 -4.80
N TYR A 86 -9.51 -4.94 -3.57
CA TYR A 86 -10.79 -5.11 -2.88
C TYR A 86 -11.73 -3.90 -3.04
N ASN A 87 -11.35 -2.88 -3.83
CA ASN A 87 -12.20 -1.72 -4.08
C ASN A 87 -13.59 -2.14 -4.57
N LYS A 88 -14.61 -1.48 -4.01
CA LYS A 88 -16.02 -1.63 -4.40
C LYS A 88 -16.43 -0.46 -5.30
N THR A 89 -17.64 -0.52 -5.86
CA THR A 89 -18.18 0.53 -6.75
C THR A 89 -18.19 1.92 -6.10
N ASP A 90 -18.36 1.97 -4.78
CA ASP A 90 -18.50 3.18 -3.95
C ASP A 90 -17.27 3.46 -3.08
N THR A 91 -16.16 2.74 -3.26
CA THR A 91 -14.95 2.93 -2.46
C THR A 91 -13.72 3.06 -3.34
N GLU A 92 -12.97 4.16 -3.17
CA GLU A 92 -11.74 4.42 -3.91
C GLU A 92 -10.53 4.44 -2.96
N CYS A 93 -9.84 3.30 -2.87
CA CYS A 93 -8.56 3.22 -2.19
C CYS A 93 -7.42 3.15 -3.22
N ARG A 94 -6.48 4.09 -3.10
CA ARG A 94 -5.30 4.20 -3.98
C ARG A 94 -4.03 4.48 -3.21
N LEU A 95 -2.91 4.08 -3.79
CA LEU A 95 -1.58 4.40 -3.31
C LEU A 95 -0.83 5.09 -4.44
N MET A 96 -0.13 6.18 -4.13
CA MET A 96 0.77 6.86 -5.06
C MET A 96 2.20 6.66 -4.58
N ILE A 97 3.08 6.22 -5.46
CA ILE A 97 4.51 6.10 -5.19
C ILE A 97 5.25 6.97 -6.20
N ALA A 98 6.24 7.72 -5.72
CA ALA A 98 7.16 8.47 -6.56
C ALA A 98 8.61 8.14 -6.18
N TYR A 99 9.46 8.06 -7.20
CA TYR A 99 10.89 7.81 -7.13
C TYR A 99 11.65 9.00 -7.70
N ASN A 100 12.67 9.46 -6.97
CA ASN A 100 13.60 10.48 -7.42
C ASN A 100 14.92 9.80 -7.86
N ALA A 101 15.24 9.90 -9.15
CA ALA A 101 16.43 9.30 -9.73
C ALA A 101 17.73 10.07 -9.44
N GLU A 102 17.65 11.34 -9.03
CA GLU A 102 18.80 12.16 -8.65
C GLU A 102 19.40 11.70 -7.31
N ASN A 103 18.55 11.44 -6.31
CA ASN A 103 18.99 11.06 -4.96
C ASN A 103 18.66 9.61 -4.57
N GLY A 104 17.94 8.87 -5.42
CA GLY A 104 17.54 7.48 -5.18
C GLY A 104 16.43 7.30 -4.13
N GLY A 105 15.82 8.40 -3.68
CA GLY A 105 14.80 8.44 -2.66
C GLY A 105 13.39 8.20 -3.19
N TYR A 106 12.47 7.96 -2.27
CA TYR A 106 11.07 7.68 -2.53
C TYR A 106 10.18 8.53 -1.64
N CYS A 107 9.02 8.89 -2.16
CA CYS A 107 7.89 9.38 -1.39
C CYS A 107 6.60 8.71 -1.86
N GLY A 108 5.59 8.69 -1.00
CA GLY A 108 4.31 8.09 -1.36
C GLY A 108 3.20 8.48 -0.40
N GLY A 109 1.97 8.37 -0.89
CA GLY A 109 0.77 8.69 -0.14
C GLY A 109 -0.27 7.60 -0.29
N LYS A 110 -0.90 7.24 0.81
CA LYS A 110 -2.05 6.32 0.85
C LYS A 110 -3.33 7.14 0.95
N TYR A 111 -4.31 6.79 0.12
CA TYR A 111 -5.59 7.48 0.06
C TYR A 111 -6.76 6.51 0.17
N VAL A 112 -7.79 6.90 0.91
CA VAL A 112 -9.06 6.19 1.06
C VAL A 112 -10.20 7.19 0.85
N ASN A 113 -11.08 6.91 -0.10
CA ASN A 113 -12.21 7.77 -0.45
C ASN A 113 -11.80 9.23 -0.76
N GLY A 114 -10.66 9.38 -1.45
CA GLY A 114 -10.10 10.69 -1.82
C GLY A 114 -9.30 11.38 -0.71
N GLU A 115 -9.39 10.92 0.54
CA GLU A 115 -8.64 11.50 1.67
C GLU A 115 -7.27 10.85 1.82
N GLN A 116 -6.24 11.65 2.12
CA GLN A 116 -4.90 11.16 2.39
C GLN A 116 -4.81 10.65 3.84
N VAL A 117 -4.72 9.34 3.99
CA VAL A 117 -4.68 8.67 5.31
C VAL A 117 -3.26 8.43 5.81
N GLY A 118 -2.25 8.63 4.97
CA GLY A 118 -0.85 8.53 5.37
C GLY A 118 0.15 8.89 4.29
N VAL A 119 1.37 9.20 4.72
CA VAL A 119 2.52 9.54 3.87
C VAL A 119 3.73 8.79 4.37
N ALA A 120 4.56 8.34 3.44
CA ALA A 120 5.89 7.83 3.74
C ALA A 120 6.94 8.48 2.85
N VAL A 121 8.12 8.67 3.42
CA VAL A 121 9.33 9.13 2.71
C VAL A 121 10.48 8.24 3.17
N GLY A 122 11.39 7.92 2.24
CA GLY A 122 12.59 7.20 2.58
C GLY A 122 13.71 7.45 1.58
N PRO A 123 14.98 7.52 2.04
CA PRO A 123 16.13 7.77 1.17
C PRO A 123 16.49 6.58 0.26
N ASN A 124 15.84 5.42 0.47
CA ASN A 124 16.02 4.22 -0.33
C ASN A 124 14.78 3.33 -0.21
N TRP A 125 14.73 2.29 -1.02
CA TRP A 125 13.65 1.29 -1.09
C TRP A 125 13.27 0.74 0.30
N LYS A 126 14.27 0.26 1.05
CA LYS A 126 14.04 -0.45 2.31
C LYS A 126 13.37 0.45 3.34
N THR A 127 13.91 1.65 3.53
CA THR A 127 13.38 2.61 4.50
C THR A 127 12.00 3.11 4.08
N PHE A 128 11.83 3.44 2.80
CA PHE A 128 10.54 3.91 2.30
C PHE A 128 9.43 2.88 2.48
N PHE A 129 9.63 1.65 2.01
CA PHE A 129 8.59 0.64 2.07
C PHE A 129 8.31 0.17 3.49
N PHE A 130 9.31 0.15 4.36
CA PHE A 130 9.09 -0.10 5.78
C PHE A 130 8.13 0.96 6.37
N HIS A 131 8.42 2.25 6.18
CA HIS A 131 7.53 3.33 6.65
C HIS A 131 6.15 3.29 5.99
N LEU A 132 6.11 3.03 4.67
CA LEU A 132 4.87 3.00 3.91
C LEU A 132 3.95 1.90 4.43
N THR A 133 4.43 0.67 4.54
CA THR A 133 3.61 -0.47 4.96
C THR A 133 3.26 -0.42 6.45
N MET A 134 4.08 0.23 7.27
CA MET A 134 3.76 0.54 8.66
C MET A 134 2.51 1.43 8.83
N LEU A 135 2.05 2.12 7.78
CA LEU A 135 0.77 2.83 7.82
C LEU A 135 -0.42 1.89 8.09
N GLY A 136 -0.26 0.57 7.86
CA GLY A 136 -1.29 -0.42 8.16
C GLY A 136 -2.57 -0.22 7.35
N LEU A 137 -3.70 -0.66 7.90
CA LEU A 137 -5.03 -0.40 7.34
C LEU A 137 -5.63 0.89 7.89
N ALA A 138 -6.38 1.59 7.07
CA ALA A 138 -7.09 2.80 7.45
C ALA A 138 -8.61 2.57 7.51
N LYS A 139 -9.32 3.46 8.21
CA LYS A 139 -10.78 3.42 8.32
C LYS A 139 -11.42 3.40 6.93
N ASP A 140 -12.47 2.59 6.78
CA ASP A 140 -13.25 2.42 5.55
C ASP A 140 -12.47 1.85 4.35
N GLU A 141 -11.24 1.35 4.57
CA GLU A 141 -10.45 0.65 3.55
C GLU A 141 -10.96 -0.79 3.36
N PRO A 142 -11.36 -1.19 2.13
CA PRO A 142 -11.72 -2.57 1.85
C PRO A 142 -10.51 -3.49 2.01
N CYS A 143 -10.67 -4.54 2.80
CA CYS A 143 -9.62 -5.51 3.08
C CYS A 143 -10.20 -6.92 3.21
N LYS A 144 -9.33 -7.91 3.13
CA LYS A 144 -9.64 -9.31 3.43
C LYS A 144 -9.31 -9.59 4.89
N PHE A 145 -10.25 -10.21 5.60
CA PHE A 145 -10.05 -10.65 6.99
C PHE A 145 -9.66 -12.13 7.06
N GLU A 146 -8.83 -12.45 8.05
CA GLU A 146 -8.39 -13.80 8.42
C GLU A 146 -8.42 -14.00 9.94
#